data_AF-A0A1F7RKJ8-F1
#
_entry.id   AF-A0A1F7RKJ8-F1
#
_cell.length_a   1.000
_cell.length_b   1.000
_cell.length_c   1.000
_cell.angle_alpha   90.00
_cell.angle_beta   90.00
_cell.angle_gamma   90.00
#
_symmetry.space_group_name_H-M   'P 1'
#
loop_
_entity.id
_entity.type
_entity.pdbx_description
1 polymer ?
#
loop_
_entity_poly.entity_id
_entity_poly.type
_entity_poly.pdbx_seq_one_letter_code
_entity_poly.pdbx_strand_id
1 'polypeptide(L)'
;MKTCKDYKPFLMGLMDNELTPEEASDVNQHLIHCSKCREEYDQIRETTGKIGGISFIEPQDEVLKNLWKMPYSHFTRNAGLFLVLGSYVALIIYALFQLLTEDKAPVFPKIAIAALVIGFIILLGSMIRERLHTYQSDPYKEVKR
;
A
#
# COMPACT_ATOMS: atom_id res chain seq x y z
N MET A 1 53.09 -8.67 6.20
CA MET A 1 52.67 -7.72 5.14
C MET A 1 51.21 -8.03 4.84
N LYS A 2 50.32 -7.05 4.98
CA LYS A 2 48.91 -7.19 4.60
C LYS A 2 48.83 -7.49 3.10
N THR A 3 47.94 -8.41 2.73
CA THR A 3 47.75 -8.83 1.34
C THR A 3 46.68 -7.96 0.68
N CYS A 4 46.62 -7.95 -0.66
CA CYS A 4 45.59 -7.19 -1.40
C CYS A 4 44.15 -7.62 -1.06
N LYS A 5 43.94 -8.80 -0.46
CA LYS A 5 42.62 -9.23 0.03
C LYS A 5 42.18 -8.47 1.28
N ASP A 6 43.14 -8.07 2.11
CA ASP A 6 42.87 -7.40 3.40
C ASP A 6 42.44 -5.95 3.18
N TYR A 7 42.87 -5.32 2.08
CA TYR A 7 42.54 -3.92 1.75
C TYR A 7 41.21 -3.73 1.01
N LYS A 8 40.61 -4.81 0.46
CA LYS A 8 39.33 -4.72 -0.30
C LYS A 8 38.18 -4.06 0.48
N PRO A 9 37.90 -4.41 1.75
CA PRO A 9 36.84 -3.76 2.52
C PRO A 9 37.11 -2.27 2.77
N PHE A 10 38.38 -1.89 2.89
CA PHE A 10 38.79 -0.52 3.16
C PHE A 10 38.68 0.40 1.93
N LEU A 11 38.59 -0.13 0.70
CA LEU A 11 38.39 0.70 -0.50
C LEU A 11 37.07 1.46 -0.48
N MET A 12 36.00 0.81 0.00
CA MET A 12 34.67 1.42 0.08
C MET A 12 34.61 2.41 1.24
N GLY A 13 35.14 2.04 2.42
CA GLY A 13 35.26 2.97 3.54
C GLY A 13 36.12 4.20 3.23
N LEU A 14 37.15 4.08 2.38
CA LEU A 14 37.94 5.23 1.90
C LEU A 14 37.11 6.16 1.02
N MET A 15 36.22 5.61 0.17
CA MET A 15 35.32 6.41 -0.68
C MET A 15 34.27 7.15 0.14
N ASP A 16 33.74 6.52 1.19
CA ASP A 16 32.70 7.07 2.06
C ASP A 16 33.25 7.96 3.20
N ASN A 17 34.58 8.14 3.28
CA ASN A 17 35.30 8.84 4.35
C ASN A 17 35.03 8.28 5.76
N GLU A 18 34.84 6.96 5.87
CA GLU A 18 34.57 6.27 7.14
C GLU A 18 35.84 5.73 7.82
N LEU A 19 37.00 5.82 7.15
CA LEU A 19 38.27 5.35 7.71
C LEU A 19 38.86 6.35 8.69
N THR A 20 39.56 5.83 9.69
CA THR A 20 40.43 6.66 10.54
C THR A 20 41.58 7.24 9.72
N PRO A 21 42.19 8.37 10.14
CA PRO A 21 43.31 8.98 9.42
C PRO A 21 44.50 8.03 9.20
N GLU A 22 44.74 7.14 10.16
CA GLU A 22 45.81 6.14 10.13
C GLU A 22 45.53 5.05 9.09
N GLU A 23 44.30 4.54 9.05
CA GLU A 23 43.86 3.54 8.07
C GLU A 23 43.80 4.12 6.66
N ALA A 24 43.31 5.35 6.50
CA ALA A 24 43.29 6.04 5.22
C ALA A 24 44.72 6.22 4.65
N SER A 25 45.70 6.53 5.50
CA SER A 25 47.10 6.64 5.09
C SER A 25 47.68 5.28 4.66
N ASP A 26 47.39 4.20 5.40
CA ASP A 26 47.83 2.83 5.06
C ASP A 26 47.24 2.35 3.72
N VAL A 27 45.95 2.60 3.49
CA VAL A 27 45.26 2.26 2.23
C VAL A 27 45.81 3.09 1.07
N ASN A 28 46.02 4.40 1.25
CA ASN A 28 46.61 5.26 0.22
C ASN A 28 48.03 4.82 -0.16
N GLN A 29 48.84 4.45 0.82
CA GLN A 29 50.17 3.89 0.56
C GLN A 29 50.09 2.58 -0.23
N HIS A 30 49.11 1.72 0.07
CA HIS A 30 48.87 0.50 -0.70
C HIS A 30 48.45 0.79 -2.15
N LEU A 31 47.56 1.77 -2.37
CA LEU A 31 47.11 2.19 -3.71
C LEU A 31 48.22 2.78 -4.58
N ILE A 32 49.27 3.36 -3.98
CA ILE A 32 50.45 3.82 -4.71
C ILE A 32 51.23 2.64 -5.32
N HIS A 33 51.32 1.52 -4.61
CA HIS A 33 52.19 0.39 -4.97
C HIS A 33 51.45 -0.76 -5.68
N CYS A 34 50.12 -0.84 -5.59
CA CYS A 34 49.32 -1.92 -6.17
C CYS A 34 48.42 -1.40 -7.31
N SER A 35 48.74 -1.77 -8.55
CA SER A 35 47.93 -1.41 -9.73
C SER A 35 46.53 -2.03 -9.70
N LYS A 36 46.42 -3.28 -9.22
CA LYS A 36 45.14 -4.02 -9.17
C LYS A 36 44.13 -3.37 -8.23
N CYS A 37 44.56 -2.96 -7.03
CA CYS A 37 43.66 -2.30 -6.07
C CYS A 37 43.27 -0.89 -6.53
N ARG A 38 44.14 -0.21 -7.29
CA ARG A 38 43.81 1.08 -7.89
C ARG A 38 42.71 0.94 -8.95
N GLU A 39 42.83 -0.05 -9.83
CA GLU A 39 41.81 -0.33 -10.85
C GLU A 39 40.45 -0.65 -10.21
N GLU A 40 40.44 -1.47 -9.15
CA GLU A 40 39.21 -1.77 -8.40
C GLU A 40 38.60 -0.50 -7.76
N TYR A 41 39.42 0.39 -7.18
CA TYR A 41 38.95 1.66 -6.61
C TYR A 41 38.36 2.60 -7.67
N ASP A 42 39.01 2.71 -8.82
CA ASP A 42 38.55 3.56 -9.93
C ASP A 42 37.22 3.05 -10.52
N GLN A 43 37.04 1.73 -10.63
CA GLN A 43 35.78 1.13 -11.08
C GLN A 43 34.60 1.42 -10.14
N ILE A 44 34.84 1.35 -8.82
CA ILE A 44 33.85 1.68 -7.79
C ILE A 44 33.49 3.16 -7.92
N ARG A 45 34.48 4.04 -7.99
CA ARG A 45 34.29 5.49 -8.12
C ARG A 45 33.50 5.88 -9.37
N GLU A 46 33.79 5.25 -10.52
CA GLU A 46 33.08 5.50 -11.77
C GLU A 46 31.59 5.09 -11.65
N THR A 47 31.33 3.94 -11.04
CA THR A 47 29.97 3.41 -10.86
C THR A 47 29.14 4.29 -9.93
N THR A 48 29.70 4.65 -8.77
CA THR A 48 29.04 5.53 -7.79
C THR A 48 28.80 6.93 -8.35
N GLY A 49 29.75 7.45 -9.15
CA GLY A 49 29.59 8.74 -9.83
C GLY A 49 28.42 8.78 -10.81
N LYS A 50 28.14 7.68 -11.52
CA LYS A 50 26.97 7.56 -12.43
C LYS A 50 25.65 7.58 -11.67
N ILE A 51 25.61 7.06 -10.44
CA ILE A 51 24.40 7.02 -9.60
C ILE A 51 24.20 8.35 -8.88
N GLY A 52 25.27 8.99 -8.39
CA GLY A 52 25.20 10.26 -7.64
C GLY A 52 24.68 11.45 -8.45
N GLY A 53 24.70 11.37 -9.79
CA GLY A 53 24.09 12.37 -10.67
C GLY A 53 22.56 12.29 -10.77
N ILE A 54 21.93 11.26 -10.22
CA ILE A 54 20.49 11.10 -10.23
C ILE A 54 19.93 11.87 -9.03
N SER A 55 19.51 13.11 -9.27
CA SER A 55 18.75 13.87 -8.28
C SER A 55 17.38 13.21 -8.11
N PHE A 56 17.20 12.43 -7.04
CA PHE A 56 15.87 11.98 -6.63
C PHE A 56 15.13 13.19 -6.04
N ILE A 57 14.18 13.72 -6.79
CA ILE A 57 13.25 14.73 -6.29
C ILE A 57 12.15 13.97 -5.55
N GLU A 58 12.24 13.96 -4.22
CA GLU A 58 11.16 13.40 -3.41
C GLU A 58 9.90 14.25 -3.63
N PRO A 59 8.80 13.66 -4.15
CA PRO A 59 7.58 14.42 -4.36
C PRO A 59 7.08 14.91 -3.01
N GLN A 60 6.92 16.23 -2.87
CA GLN A 60 6.37 16.82 -1.66
C GLN A 60 5.03 16.16 -1.32
N ASP A 61 4.82 15.86 -0.04
CA ASP A 61 3.62 15.20 0.47
C ASP A 61 2.30 15.84 0.01
N GLU A 62 2.32 17.15 -0.31
CA GLU A 62 1.16 17.85 -0.87
C GLU A 62 0.75 17.37 -2.26
N VAL A 63 1.71 17.09 -3.16
CA VAL A 63 1.44 16.57 -4.50
C VAL A 63 0.84 15.18 -4.41
N LEU A 64 1.41 14.36 -3.52
CA LEU A 64 0.89 13.02 -3.25
C LEU A 64 -0.53 13.12 -2.69
N LYS A 65 -0.77 13.95 -1.66
CA LYS A 65 -2.11 14.20 -1.09
C LYS A 65 -3.13 14.68 -2.14
N ASN A 66 -2.73 15.52 -3.09
CA ASN A 66 -3.62 15.99 -4.15
C ASN A 66 -3.97 14.90 -5.18
N LEU A 67 -3.03 14.00 -5.51
CA LEU A 67 -3.30 12.81 -6.32
C LEU A 67 -4.31 11.88 -5.61
N TRP A 68 -4.14 11.65 -4.30
CA TRP A 68 -5.06 10.82 -3.52
C TRP A 68 -6.45 11.42 -3.35
N LYS A 69 -6.58 12.75 -3.44
CA LYS A 69 -7.87 13.46 -3.42
C LYS A 69 -8.61 13.47 -4.76
N MET A 70 -8.06 12.83 -5.81
CA MET A 70 -8.73 12.82 -7.10
C MET A 70 -10.12 12.15 -7.00
N PRO A 71 -11.18 12.79 -7.51
CA PRO A 71 -12.57 12.38 -7.31
C PRO A 71 -12.93 11.03 -7.96
N TYR A 72 -12.02 10.48 -8.78
CA TYR A 72 -12.25 9.31 -9.60
C TYR A 72 -12.42 8.00 -8.80
N SER A 73 -11.79 7.89 -7.63
CA SER A 73 -11.85 6.67 -6.80
C SER A 73 -13.10 6.59 -5.91
N HIS A 74 -13.62 7.75 -5.48
CA HIS A 74 -14.77 7.79 -4.57
C HIS A 74 -16.11 7.78 -5.30
N PHE A 75 -16.20 8.46 -6.45
CA PHE A 75 -17.45 8.52 -7.22
C PHE A 75 -17.82 7.16 -7.80
N THR A 76 -16.86 6.46 -8.41
CA THR A 76 -17.07 5.12 -8.98
C THR A 76 -17.49 4.11 -7.91
N ARG A 77 -16.84 4.15 -6.74
CA ARG A 77 -17.16 3.25 -5.62
C ARG A 77 -18.55 3.51 -5.04
N ASN A 78 -18.91 4.77 -4.82
CA ASN A 78 -20.22 5.12 -4.27
C ASN A 78 -21.33 4.86 -5.29
N ALA A 79 -21.14 5.19 -6.56
CA ALA A 79 -22.10 4.90 -7.62
C ALA A 79 -22.36 3.40 -7.76
N GLY A 80 -21.31 2.57 -7.73
CA GLY A 80 -21.44 1.11 -7.73
C GLY A 80 -22.23 0.59 -6.52
N LEU A 81 -21.95 1.13 -5.33
CA LEU A 81 -22.68 0.76 -4.11
C LEU A 81 -24.17 1.11 -4.21
N PHE A 82 -24.51 2.31 -4.66
CA PHE A 82 -25.90 2.73 -4.83
C PHE A 82 -26.65 1.88 -5.85
N LEU A 83 -25.98 1.48 -6.94
CA LEU A 83 -26.58 0.65 -7.97
C LEU A 83 -26.88 -0.76 -7.44
N VAL A 84 -25.94 -1.37 -6.70
CA VAL A 84 -26.14 -2.69 -6.07
C VAL A 84 -27.24 -2.62 -5.00
N LEU A 85 -27.18 -1.66 -4.07
CA LEU A 85 -28.19 -1.51 -3.02
C LEU A 85 -29.57 -1.21 -3.61
N GLY A 86 -29.65 -0.29 -4.58
CA GLY A 86 -30.88 0.06 -5.26
C GLY A 86 -31.49 -1.14 -6.00
N SER A 87 -30.66 -1.96 -6.66
CA SER A 87 -31.12 -3.18 -7.33
C SER A 87 -31.73 -4.19 -6.36
N TYR A 88 -31.09 -4.40 -5.20
CA TYR A 88 -31.59 -5.31 -4.18
C TYR A 88 -32.91 -4.83 -3.59
N VAL A 89 -33.01 -3.53 -3.30
CA VAL A 89 -34.25 -2.93 -2.79
C VAL A 89 -35.37 -3.05 -3.84
N ALA A 90 -35.10 -2.77 -5.10
CA ALA A 90 -36.09 -2.91 -6.18
C ALA A 90 -36.57 -4.36 -6.33
N LEU A 91 -35.68 -5.35 -6.25
CA LEU A 91 -36.05 -6.77 -6.30
C LEU A 91 -36.91 -7.19 -5.11
N ILE A 92 -36.59 -6.72 -3.90
CA ILE A 92 -37.39 -7.00 -2.71
C ILE A 92 -38.79 -6.40 -2.84
N ILE A 93 -38.88 -5.14 -3.29
CA ILE A 93 -40.18 -4.47 -3.51
C ILE A 93 -40.99 -5.22 -4.57
N TYR A 94 -40.37 -5.61 -5.69
CA TYR A 94 -41.04 -6.37 -6.74
C TYR A 94 -41.55 -7.73 -6.23
N ALA A 95 -40.72 -8.48 -5.49
CA ALA A 95 -41.09 -9.76 -4.91
C ALA A 95 -42.26 -9.62 -3.91
N LEU A 96 -42.24 -8.57 -3.07
CA LEU A 96 -43.33 -8.27 -2.14
C LEU A 96 -44.62 -7.87 -2.88
N PHE A 97 -44.49 -7.06 -3.94
CA PHE A 97 -45.63 -6.64 -4.76
C PHE A 97 -46.30 -7.84 -5.44
N GLN A 98 -45.51 -8.76 -6.00
CA GLN A 98 -46.03 -10.00 -6.57
C GLN A 98 -46.76 -10.84 -5.51
N LEU A 99 -46.20 -10.93 -4.29
CA LEU A 99 -46.79 -11.66 -3.17
C LEU A 99 -48.17 -11.15 -2.74
N LEU A 100 -48.33 -9.83 -2.76
CA LEU A 100 -49.54 -9.11 -2.32
C LEU A 100 -50.62 -9.07 -3.41
N THR A 101 -50.22 -9.13 -4.68
CA THR A 101 -51.16 -9.01 -5.82
C THR A 101 -51.62 -10.38 -6.34
N GLU A 102 -50.80 -11.43 -6.19
CA GLU A 102 -51.19 -12.79 -6.58
C GLU A 102 -51.90 -13.56 -5.45
N ASP A 103 -53.23 -13.60 -5.56
CA ASP A 103 -54.12 -14.34 -4.63
C ASP A 103 -53.98 -15.87 -4.73
N LYS A 104 -53.43 -16.40 -5.83
CA LYS A 104 -53.38 -17.86 -6.12
C LYS A 104 -52.02 -18.52 -5.88
N ALA A 105 -51.01 -17.78 -5.45
CA ALA A 105 -49.69 -18.36 -5.20
C ALA A 105 -49.75 -19.33 -3.98
N PRO A 106 -49.14 -20.53 -4.08
CA PRO A 106 -49.10 -21.47 -2.97
C PRO A 106 -48.45 -20.83 -1.73
N VAL A 107 -48.87 -21.25 -0.54
CA VAL A 107 -48.43 -20.64 0.73
C VAL A 107 -46.92 -20.84 0.97
N PHE A 108 -46.35 -21.92 0.42
CA PHE A 108 -44.95 -22.30 0.59
C PHE A 108 -43.94 -21.25 0.06
N PRO A 109 -43.98 -20.80 -1.22
CA PRO A 109 -43.09 -19.75 -1.70
C PRO A 109 -43.28 -18.44 -0.92
N LYS A 110 -44.47 -18.16 -0.39
CA LYS A 110 -44.69 -16.96 0.43
C LYS A 110 -43.86 -16.99 1.72
N ILE A 111 -43.87 -18.13 2.41
CA ILE A 111 -43.08 -18.34 3.63
C ILE A 111 -41.58 -18.36 3.32
N ALA A 112 -41.16 -19.00 2.23
CA ALA A 112 -39.75 -19.09 1.84
C ALA A 112 -39.16 -17.71 1.51
N ILE A 113 -39.87 -16.88 0.74
CA ILE A 113 -39.43 -15.51 0.41
C ILE A 113 -39.41 -14.63 1.66
N ALA A 114 -40.45 -14.71 2.51
CA ALA A 114 -40.50 -13.96 3.76
C ALA A 114 -39.33 -14.32 4.69
N ALA A 115 -39.04 -15.61 4.87
CA ALA A 115 -37.92 -16.08 5.67
C ALA A 115 -36.56 -15.61 5.11
N LEU A 116 -36.39 -15.60 3.78
CA LEU A 116 -35.18 -15.11 3.12
C LEU A 116 -34.99 -13.60 3.34
N VAL A 117 -36.04 -12.80 3.16
CA VAL A 117 -36.01 -11.35 3.39
C VAL A 117 -35.70 -11.02 4.86
N ILE A 118 -36.38 -11.70 5.79
CA ILE A 118 -36.15 -11.51 7.23
C ILE A 118 -34.73 -11.93 7.60
N GLY A 119 -34.25 -13.08 7.12
CA GLY A 119 -32.88 -13.53 7.35
C GLY A 119 -31.83 -12.54 6.82
N PHE A 120 -32.06 -11.99 5.63
CA PHE A 120 -31.20 -10.96 5.06
C PHE A 120 -31.17 -9.68 5.92
N ILE A 121 -32.33 -9.19 6.37
CA ILE A 121 -32.42 -8.02 7.24
C ILE A 121 -31.69 -8.25 8.57
N ILE A 122 -31.83 -9.44 9.18
CA ILE A 122 -31.14 -9.77 10.43
C ILE A 122 -29.63 -9.79 10.25
N LEU A 123 -29.12 -10.46 9.20
CA LEU A 123 -27.69 -10.52 8.92
C LEU A 123 -27.11 -9.14 8.64
N LEU A 124 -27.80 -8.34 7.81
CA LEU A 124 -27.38 -7.00 7.44
C LEU A 124 -27.40 -6.07 8.67
N GLY A 125 -28.43 -6.16 9.50
CA GLY A 125 -28.53 -5.45 10.78
C GLY A 125 -27.42 -5.83 11.76
N SER A 126 -27.06 -7.11 11.86
CA SER A 126 -25.94 -7.59 12.67
C SER A 126 -24.62 -6.97 12.21
N MET A 127 -24.35 -6.99 10.90
CA MET A 127 -23.13 -6.42 10.35
C MET A 127 -23.07 -4.89 10.52
N ILE A 128 -24.19 -4.18 10.32
CA ILE A 128 -24.25 -2.73 10.57
C ILE A 128 -23.98 -2.42 12.03
N ARG A 129 -24.60 -3.16 12.96
CA ARG A 129 -24.41 -2.98 14.40
C ARG A 129 -22.94 -3.17 14.79
N GLU A 130 -22.32 -4.24 14.31
CA GLU A 130 -20.91 -4.53 14.54
C GLU A 130 -20.02 -3.43 13.95
N ARG A 131 -20.28 -3.00 12.71
CA ARG A 131 -19.54 -1.92 12.06
C ARG A 131 -19.64 -0.59 12.82
N LEU A 132 -20.85 -0.24 13.29
CA LEU A 132 -21.09 0.99 14.05
C LEU A 132 -20.37 0.96 15.41
N HIS A 133 -20.40 -0.19 16.09
CA HIS A 133 -19.70 -0.38 17.35
C HIS A 133 -18.19 -0.22 17.15
N THR A 134 -17.62 -0.95 16.19
CA THR A 134 -16.18 -0.88 15.88
C THR A 134 -15.76 0.51 15.44
N TYR A 135 -16.58 1.23 14.66
CA TYR A 135 -16.29 2.61 14.23
C TYR A 135 -16.34 3.64 15.37
N GLN A 136 -17.09 3.38 16.44
CA GLN A 136 -17.08 4.23 17.63
C GLN A 136 -15.87 3.97 18.51
N SER A 137 -15.41 2.72 18.60
CA SER A 137 -14.27 2.30 19.43
C SER A 137 -12.91 2.37 18.74
N ASP A 138 -12.83 2.78 17.48
CA ASP A 138 -11.58 2.79 16.70
C ASP A 138 -10.64 3.93 17.14
N PRO A 139 -9.48 3.63 17.78
CA PRO A 139 -8.52 4.64 18.22
C PRO A 139 -7.81 5.36 17.07
N TYR A 140 -7.86 4.82 15.86
CA TYR A 140 -7.18 5.37 14.69
C TYR A 140 -8.06 6.27 13.84
N LYS A 141 -9.27 6.59 14.31
CA LYS A 141 -10.27 7.39 13.60
C LYS A 141 -9.80 8.81 13.23
N GLU A 142 -8.87 9.37 14.01
CA GLU A 142 -8.34 10.73 13.81
C GLU A 142 -6.94 10.77 13.20
N VAL A 143 -6.33 9.62 12.91
CA VAL A 143 -5.00 9.58 12.29
C VAL A 143 -5.14 9.89 10.80
N LYS A 144 -4.96 11.16 10.44
CA LYS A 144 -4.77 11.60 9.05
C LYS A 144 -3.40 11.11 8.55
N ARG A 145 -3.40 10.17 7.62
CA ARG A 145 -2.24 9.85 6.78
C ARG A 145 -1.95 11.02 5.82
#